data_AF-A0AAV0APM6-F1
#
_entry.id   AF-A0AAV0APM6-F1
#
_cell.length_a   1.000
_cell.length_b   1.000
_cell.length_c   1.000
_cell.angle_alpha   90.00
_cell.angle_beta   90.00
_cell.angle_gamma   90.00
#
_symmetry.space_group_name_H-M   'P 1'
#
loop_
_entity.id
_entity.type
_entity.pdbx_description
1 polymer ?
#
loop_
_entity_poly.entity_id
_entity_poly.type
_entity_poly.pdbx_seq_one_letter_code
_entity_poly.pdbx_strand_id
1 'polypeptide(L)'
;RIRFECHPNDADRSGISQPGRIVDKVIRDPFLYNLLFQSQASLNSTSYPTRYIAQKDETNHTVDDPHNIVNSVCSASKRATKSVGIATPTYYTNLV
;
A
#
# COMPACT_ATOMS: atom_id res chain seq x y z
N ARG A 1 -8.24 -4.56 -11.74
CA ARG A 1 -7.96 -3.43 -10.80
C ARG A 1 -8.72 -3.71 -9.52
N ILE A 2 -8.04 -3.99 -8.42
CA ILE A 2 -8.68 -4.33 -7.13
C ILE A 2 -9.12 -3.03 -6.45
N ARG A 3 -10.26 -3.07 -5.75
CA ARG A 3 -10.81 -1.94 -4.98
C ARG A 3 -10.88 -2.35 -3.52
N PHE A 4 -10.53 -1.43 -2.62
CA PHE A 4 -10.82 -1.60 -1.20
C PHE A 4 -12.15 -0.95 -0.89
N GLU A 5 -13.11 -1.79 -0.54
CA GLU A 5 -14.37 -1.39 0.06
C GLU A 5 -14.22 -1.49 1.58
N CYS A 6 -14.61 -0.42 2.27
CA CYS A 6 -14.51 -0.38 3.72
C CYS A 6 -15.86 -0.77 4.31
N HIS A 7 -15.86 -1.70 5.26
CA HIS A 7 -17.05 -1.92 6.07
C HIS A 7 -17.33 -0.66 6.90
N PRO A 8 -18.61 -0.30 7.13
CA PRO A 8 -18.97 0.92 7.83
C PRO A 8 -18.41 1.03 9.26
N ASN A 9 -17.99 -0.08 9.88
CA ASN A 9 -17.34 -0.10 11.20
C ASN A 9 -15.84 0.25 11.16
N ASP A 10 -15.16 0.02 10.03
CA ASP A 10 -13.72 0.27 9.87
C ASP A 10 -13.43 1.56 9.08
N ALA A 11 -14.50 2.24 8.67
CA ALA A 11 -14.42 3.42 7.84
C ALA A 11 -14.12 4.67 8.66
N ASP A 12 -13.35 5.58 8.07
CA ASP A 12 -13.30 6.95 8.57
C ASP A 12 -14.68 7.62 8.46
N ARG A 13 -14.89 8.78 9.08
CA ARG A 13 -16.18 9.52 9.08
C ARG A 13 -16.80 9.73 7.70
N SER A 14 -15.99 9.67 6.65
CA SER A 14 -16.39 9.82 5.24
C SER A 14 -16.72 8.51 4.53
N GLY A 15 -16.69 7.35 5.21
CA GLY A 15 -16.92 6.04 4.58
C GLY A 15 -15.70 5.47 3.85
N ILE A 16 -14.50 6.02 4.10
CA ILE A 16 -13.28 5.73 3.33
C ILE A 16 -12.36 4.79 4.14
N SER A 17 -11.69 3.87 3.44
CA SER A 17 -10.65 3.04 4.04
C SER A 17 -9.52 3.90 4.60
N GLN A 18 -9.14 3.63 5.85
CA GLN A 18 -8.02 4.32 6.49
C GLN A 18 -6.70 4.11 5.73
N PRO A 19 -5.83 5.13 5.69
CA PRO A 19 -4.46 4.99 5.17
C PRO A 19 -3.64 4.05 6.05
N GLY A 20 -2.65 3.38 5.45
CA GLY A 20 -1.79 2.40 6.11
C GLY A 20 -2.34 0.97 6.09
N ARG A 21 -3.49 0.72 5.47
CA ARG A 21 -4.09 -0.63 5.41
C ARG A 21 -3.27 -1.56 4.51
N ILE A 22 -2.84 -2.68 5.07
CA ILE A 22 -2.11 -3.74 4.35
C ILE A 22 -2.96 -5.01 4.31
N VAL A 23 -3.06 -5.62 3.13
CA VAL A 23 -3.75 -6.90 2.93
C VAL A 23 -2.79 -7.87 2.24
N ASP A 24 -2.34 -8.86 2.99
CA ASP A 24 -1.47 -9.95 2.51
C ASP A 24 -2.22 -11.29 2.47
N LYS A 25 -3.02 -11.60 3.50
CA LYS A 25 -3.57 -12.97 3.69
C LYS A 25 -4.72 -13.36 2.77
N VAL A 26 -5.54 -12.42 2.32
CA VAL A 26 -6.83 -12.71 1.66
C VAL A 26 -6.69 -12.81 0.13
N ILE A 27 -5.79 -12.02 -0.45
CA ILE A 27 -5.63 -11.89 -1.90
C ILE A 27 -4.16 -12.16 -2.24
N ARG A 28 -3.69 -13.36 -1.89
CA ARG A 28 -2.32 -13.79 -2.15
C ARG A 28 -2.24 -14.64 -3.40
N ASP A 29 -1.16 -14.48 -4.15
CA ASP A 29 -0.77 -15.47 -5.16
C ASP A 29 -0.19 -16.72 -4.46
N PRO A 30 -0.50 -17.94 -4.91
CA PRO A 30 -0.02 -19.16 -4.24
C PRO A 30 1.49 -19.40 -4.43
N PHE A 31 2.12 -18.81 -5.45
CA PHE A 31 3.53 -19.03 -5.78
C PHE A 31 4.42 -17.84 -5.47
N LEU A 32 3.87 -16.63 -5.56
CA LEU A 32 4.61 -15.38 -5.36
C LEU A 32 4.12 -14.66 -4.10
N TYR A 33 5.07 -14.11 -3.35
CA TYR A 33 4.73 -13.20 -2.27
C TYR A 33 4.24 -11.87 -2.84
N ASN A 34 2.99 -11.53 -2.52
CA ASN A 34 2.37 -10.28 -2.92
C ASN A 34 1.52 -9.69 -1.78
N LEU A 35 1.46 -8.37 -1.75
CA LEU A 35 0.68 -7.62 -0.77
C LEU A 35 -0.01 -6.44 -1.45
N LEU A 36 -1.18 -6.08 -0.93
CA LEU A 36 -1.91 -4.88 -1.31
C LEU A 36 -1.76 -3.84 -0.21
N PHE A 37 -1.28 -2.66 -0.57
CA PHE A 37 -1.07 -1.57 0.37
C PHE A 37 -1.83 -0.31 -0.05
N GLN A 38 -2.59 0.24 0.89
CA GLN A 38 -3.23 1.54 0.75
C GLN A 38 -2.45 2.55 1.59
N SER A 39 -1.53 3.29 0.98
CA SER A 39 -0.65 4.21 1.68
C SER A 39 -1.30 5.56 2.03
N GLN A 40 -2.15 6.08 1.14
CA GLN A 40 -2.77 7.40 1.26
C GLN A 40 -4.27 7.30 1.50
N ALA A 41 -4.85 8.34 2.12
CA ALA A 41 -6.30 8.47 2.21
C ALA A 41 -6.85 8.77 0.81
N SER A 42 -7.86 8.01 0.38
CA SER A 42 -8.53 8.29 -0.87
C SER A 42 -9.49 9.45 -0.70
N LEU A 43 -9.61 10.29 -1.72
CA LEU A 43 -10.56 11.42 -1.68
C LEU A 43 -12.01 10.94 -1.93
N ASN A 44 -12.18 9.86 -2.68
CA ASN A 44 -13.47 9.31 -3.05
C ASN A 44 -13.76 8.04 -2.22
N SER A 45 -15.04 7.63 -2.18
CA SER A 45 -15.48 6.45 -1.41
C SER A 45 -14.81 5.13 -1.81
N THR A 46 -14.15 5.10 -2.97
CA THR A 46 -13.41 3.94 -3.46
C THR A 46 -11.91 4.19 -3.38
N SER A 47 -11.21 3.32 -2.64
CA SER A 47 -9.75 3.35 -2.56
C SER A 47 -9.11 2.38 -3.55
N TYR A 48 -8.02 2.82 -4.17
CA TYR A 48 -7.22 2.02 -5.09
C TYR A 48 -5.88 1.64 -4.43
N PRO A 49 -5.77 0.43 -3.86
CA PRO A 49 -4.53 -0.03 -3.27
C PRO A 49 -3.48 -0.34 -4.35
N THR A 50 -2.22 -0.17 -3.99
CA THR A 50 -1.08 -0.56 -4.82
C THR A 50 -0.68 -1.99 -4.49
N ARG A 51 -0.50 -2.81 -5.52
CA ARG A 51 -0.01 -4.18 -5.39
C ARG A 51 1.51 -4.19 -5.45
N TYR A 52 2.14 -4.72 -4.42
CA TYR A 52 3.57 -5.02 -4.40
C TYR A 52 3.76 -6.52 -4.56
N ILE A 53 4.70 -6.92 -5.40
CA ILE A 53 5.03 -8.32 -5.68
C ILE A 53 6.53 -8.46 -5.46
N ALA A 54 6.94 -9.34 -4.57
CA ALA A 54 8.34 -9.69 -4.43
C ALA A 54 8.71 -10.68 -5.52
N GLN A 55 9.56 -10.25 -6.46
CA GLN A 55 10.08 -11.14 -7.50
C GLN A 55 11.29 -11.94 -7.02
N LYS A 56 12.11 -11.32 -6.17
CA LYS A 56 13.31 -11.92 -5.60
C LYS A 56 13.45 -11.42 -4.17
N ASP A 57 13.58 -12.34 -3.23
CA ASP A 57 13.94 -12.04 -1.84
C ASP A 57 15.25 -12.77 -1.54
N GLU A 58 16.30 -12.01 -1.21
CA GLU A 58 17.61 -12.54 -0.81
C GLU A 58 17.84 -12.38 0.70
N THR A 59 17.01 -11.59 1.37
CA THR A 59 17.21 -11.20 2.77
C THR A 59 16.45 -12.11 3.74
N ASN A 60 15.64 -13.05 3.22
CA ASN A 60 14.77 -13.93 4.00
C ASN A 60 13.91 -13.15 5.00
N HIS A 61 13.13 -12.19 4.50
CA HIS A 61 12.35 -11.29 5.34
C HIS A 61 11.23 -12.03 6.10
N THR A 62 11.01 -11.63 7.36
CA THR A 62 9.80 -12.03 8.11
C THR A 62 8.61 -11.22 7.57
N VAL A 63 7.38 -11.73 7.64
CA VAL A 63 6.18 -11.10 7.07
C VAL A 63 5.96 -9.64 7.53
N ASP A 64 6.39 -9.28 8.74
CA ASP A 64 6.27 -7.90 9.25
C ASP A 64 7.32 -6.93 8.68
N ASP A 65 8.44 -7.42 8.17
CA ASP A 65 9.50 -6.59 7.57
C ASP A 65 9.05 -5.88 6.29
N PRO A 66 8.47 -6.55 5.25
CA PRO A 66 8.04 -5.89 4.03
C PRO A 66 6.91 -4.89 4.29
N HIS A 67 6.06 -5.12 5.29
CA HIS A 67 5.03 -4.15 5.71
C HIS A 67 5.65 -2.82 6.16
N ASN A 68 6.66 -2.89 7.03
CA ASN A 68 7.35 -1.70 7.54
C ASN A 68 8.17 -1.01 6.43
N ILE A 69 8.85 -1.78 5.59
CA ILE A 69 9.62 -1.26 4.46
C ILE A 69 8.70 -0.47 3.53
N VAL A 70 7.60 -1.08 3.09
CA VAL A 70 6.67 -0.43 2.15
C VAL A 70 6.07 0.85 2.75
N ASN A 71 5.70 0.83 4.04
CA ASN A 71 5.18 2.01 4.71
C ASN A 71 6.22 3.15 4.81
N SER A 72 7.46 2.82 5.15
CA SER A 72 8.55 3.80 5.24
C SER A 72 8.88 4.42 3.88
N VAL A 73 8.93 3.61 2.82
CA VAL A 73 9.24 4.07 1.46
C VAL A 73 8.13 4.96 0.91
N CYS A 74 6.85 4.66 1.17
CA CYS A 74 5.73 5.52 0.77
C CYS A 74 5.71 6.88 1.47
N SER A 75 6.22 6.94 2.70
CA SER A 75 6.23 8.14 3.53
C SER A 75 7.45 9.03 3.29
N ALA A 76 8.46 8.54 2.57
CA ALA A 76 9.74 9.23 2.35
C ALA A 76 9.72 10.34 1.27
N SER A 77 8.56 10.69 0.71
CA SER A 77 8.47 11.72 -0.33
C SER A 77 8.81 13.11 0.19
N LYS A 78 9.72 13.82 -0.49
CA LYS A 78 10.10 15.19 -0.13
C LYS A 78 9.16 16.26 -0.68
N ARG A 79 8.21 15.90 -1.56
CA ARG A 79 7.28 16.87 -2.18
C ARG A 79 6.10 17.24 -1.29
N ALA A 80 5.69 16.32 -0.41
CA ALA A 80 4.57 16.52 0.50
C ALA A 80 4.82 15.74 1.79
N THR A 81 4.36 16.27 2.92
CA THR A 81 4.30 15.56 4.22
C THR A 81 3.20 14.49 4.28
N LYS A 82 2.73 14.03 3.11
CA LYS A 82 1.68 13.03 2.95
C LYS A 82 2.28 11.78 2.31
N SER A 83 1.82 10.63 2.77
CA SER A 83 2.16 9.34 2.15
C SER A 83 1.67 9.30 0.71
N VAL A 84 2.50 8.82 -0.21
CA VAL A 84 2.20 8.76 -1.65
C VAL A 84 1.59 7.42 -2.00
N GLY A 85 0.64 7.35 -2.94
CA GLY A 85 -0.03 6.11 -3.38
C GLY A 85 0.86 4.97 -3.87
N ILE A 86 2.09 5.29 -4.29
CA ILE A 86 3.08 4.37 -4.83
C ILE A 86 4.42 4.60 -4.12
N ALA A 87 5.38 3.69 -4.30
CA ALA A 87 6.70 3.87 -3.73
C ALA A 87 7.35 5.18 -4.22
N THR A 88 7.93 5.94 -3.29
CA THR A 88 8.62 7.22 -3.57
C THR A 88 9.62 7.16 -4.74
N PRO A 89 10.51 6.15 -4.87
CA PRO A 89 11.42 6.08 -6.02
C PRO A 89 10.66 5.96 -7.34
N THR A 90 9.66 5.08 -7.42
CA THR A 90 8.81 4.93 -8.61
C THR A 90 8.06 6.23 -8.94
N TYR A 91 7.59 6.93 -7.91
CA TYR A 91 6.97 8.25 -8.07
C TYR A 91 7.93 9.27 -8.69
N TYR A 92 9.20 9.28 -8.26
CA TYR A 92 10.20 10.16 -8.85
C TYR A 92 10.59 9.78 -10.27
N THR A 93 10.72 8.50 -10.59
CA THR A 93 10.96 8.04 -11.96
C THR A 93 9.87 8.53 -12.91
N ASN A 94 8.63 8.61 -12.44
CA ASN A 94 7.51 9.05 -13.26
C ASN A 94 7.40 10.59 -13.40
N LEU A 95 8.23 11.34 -12.68
CA LEU A 95 8.30 12.81 -12.72
C LEU A 95 9.45 13.33 -13.60
N VAL A 96 10.41 12.48 -13.91
CA VAL A 96 11.55 12.74 -14.80
C VAL A 96 11.18 12.32 -16.20
#